data_AF-A0A9D0ZP51-F1
#
_entry.id   AF-A0A9D0ZP51-F1
#
_cell.length_a   1.000
_cell.length_b   1.000
_cell.length_c   1.000
_cell.angle_alpha   90.00
_cell.angle_beta   90.00
_cell.angle_gamma   90.00
#
_symmetry.space_group_name_H-M   'P 1'
#
loop_
_entity.id
_entity.type
_entity.pdbx_description
1 polymer ?
#
loop_
_entity_poly.entity_id
_entity_poly.type
_entity_poly.pdbx_seq_one_letter_code
_entity_poly.pdbx_strand_id
1 'polypeptide(L)'
;MNYLIPTNTKKSMLIFGVFTPGDLILFGTGLGITILMLMILSPSSLLMAAIDLAPGVITGFLVLPIPNYHNTLVIIRELYTFYTTRQRFIWKGWCAKDEYDESKQIHK
;
A
#
# COMPACT_ATOMS: atom_id res chain seq x y z
N MET A 1 -14.74 -23.33 -6.48
CA MET A 1 -14.95 -22.64 -7.77
C MET A 1 -13.81 -21.66 -7.97
N ASN A 2 -12.79 -22.04 -8.74
CA ASN A 2 -11.68 -21.14 -9.08
C ASN A 2 -11.84 -20.74 -10.53
N TYR A 3 -12.49 -19.59 -10.75
CA TYR A 3 -12.50 -18.97 -12.08
C TYR A 3 -11.16 -18.30 -12.30
N LEU A 4 -10.54 -18.54 -13.46
CA LEU A 4 -9.44 -17.74 -13.98
C LEU A 4 -10.01 -16.38 -14.39
N ILE A 5 -10.26 -15.51 -13.42
CA ILE A 5 -10.65 -14.14 -13.70
C ILE A 5 -9.45 -13.48 -14.39
N PRO A 6 -9.62 -12.97 -15.62
CA PRO A 6 -8.50 -12.40 -16.36
C PRO A 6 -7.86 -11.27 -15.55
N THR A 7 -6.53 -11.15 -15.60
CA THR A 7 -5.76 -10.20 -14.80
C THR A 7 -6.24 -8.75 -14.97
N ASN A 8 -6.86 -8.42 -16.11
CA ASN A 8 -7.37 -7.10 -16.44
C ASN A 8 -8.73 -6.74 -15.78
N THR A 9 -9.51 -7.70 -15.29
CA THR A 9 -10.79 -7.43 -14.58
C THR A 9 -10.61 -7.11 -13.09
N LYS A 10 -9.40 -7.24 -12.56
CA LYS A 10 -9.11 -7.01 -11.13
C LYS A 10 -9.38 -5.57 -10.67
N LYS A 11 -9.35 -4.58 -11.57
CA LYS A 11 -9.75 -3.19 -11.24
C LYS A 11 -11.21 -3.06 -10.80
N SER A 12 -12.10 -3.93 -11.29
CA SER A 12 -13.52 -3.92 -10.91
C SER A 12 -13.77 -4.43 -9.48
N MET A 13 -12.78 -5.05 -8.83
CA MET A 13 -12.89 -5.50 -7.44
C MET A 13 -12.52 -4.41 -6.42
N LEU A 14 -12.01 -3.26 -6.89
CA LEU A 14 -11.66 -2.14 -6.03
C LEU A 14 -12.92 -1.33 -5.69
N ILE A 15 -12.99 -0.86 -4.45
CA ILE A 15 -14.03 0.04 -3.96
C ILE A 15 -13.85 1.39 -4.68
N PHE A 16 -14.92 1.85 -5.33
CA PHE A 16 -14.90 3.00 -6.26
C PHE A 16 -13.89 2.87 -7.42
N GLY A 17 -13.43 1.65 -7.74
CA GLY A 17 -12.44 1.41 -8.78
C GLY A 17 -11.02 1.87 -8.43
N VAL A 18 -10.78 2.27 -7.18
CA VAL A 18 -9.50 2.84 -6.72
C VAL A 18 -9.01 2.20 -5.42
N PHE A 19 -9.87 2.02 -4.41
CA PHE A 19 -9.43 1.65 -3.07
C PHE A 19 -9.63 0.17 -2.78
N THR A 20 -8.69 -0.44 -2.06
CA THR A 20 -8.90 -1.75 -1.43
C THR A 20 -9.55 -1.58 -0.06
N PRO A 21 -10.15 -2.63 0.53
CA PRO A 21 -10.61 -2.59 1.92
C PRO A 21 -9.51 -2.18 2.90
N GLY A 22 -8.26 -2.61 2.66
CA GLY A 22 -7.11 -2.24 3.48
C GLY A 22 -6.80 -0.73 3.43
N ASP A 23 -6.93 -0.13 2.25
CA ASP A 23 -6.75 1.32 2.07
C ASP A 23 -7.78 2.13 2.87
N LEU A 24 -9.04 1.69 2.87
CA LEU A 24 -10.11 2.34 3.62
C LEU A 24 -9.92 2.21 5.13
N ILE A 25 -9.43 1.05 5.61
CA ILE A 25 -9.11 0.86 7.03
C ILE A 25 -7.95 1.77 7.44
N LEU A 26 -6.89 1.84 6.63
CA LEU A 26 -5.75 2.70 6.90
C LEU A 26 -6.15 4.19 6.93
N PHE A 27 -6.91 4.64 5.94
CA PHE A 27 -7.38 6.02 5.91
C PHE A 27 -8.37 6.33 7.04
N GLY A 28 -9.34 5.44 7.25
CA GLY A 28 -10.36 5.58 8.30
C GLY A 28 -9.77 5.62 9.71
N THR A 29 -8.76 4.79 10.00
CA THR A 29 -8.05 4.82 11.28
C THR A 29 -7.26 6.12 11.48
N GLY A 30 -6.55 6.60 10.46
CA GLY A 30 -5.83 7.88 10.54
C GLY A 30 -6.76 9.09 10.72
N LEU A 31 -7.92 9.10 10.04
CA LEU A 31 -8.97 10.10 10.27
C LEU A 31 -9.56 10.00 11.68
N GLY A 32 -9.84 8.78 12.15
CA GLY A 32 -10.34 8.55 13.50
C GLY A 32 -9.39 9.08 14.57
N ILE A 33 -8.09 8.80 14.44
CA ILE A 33 -7.04 9.31 15.35
C ILE A 33 -6.99 10.84 15.30
N THR A 34 -7.07 11.44 14.11
CA THR A 34 -7.08 12.90 13.94
C THR A 34 -8.25 13.56 14.68
N ILE A 35 -9.46 13.01 14.51
CA ILE A 35 -10.66 13.50 15.20
C ILE A 35 -10.50 13.37 16.71
N LEU A 36 -10.01 12.22 17.19
CA LEU A 36 -9.76 12.00 18.62
C LEU A 36 -8.71 12.97 19.18
N MET A 37 -7.62 13.22 18.45
CA MET A 37 -6.59 14.20 18.86
C MET A 37 -7.19 15.60 18.98
N LEU A 38 -7.91 16.06 17.96
CA LEU A 38 -8.54 17.39 17.98
C LEU A 38 -9.54 17.55 19.15
N MET A 39 -10.31 16.52 19.46
CA MET A 39 -11.26 16.54 20.57
C MET A 39 -10.59 16.53 21.95
N ILE A 40 -9.55 15.72 22.12
CA ILE A 40 -8.89 15.54 23.43
C ILE A 40 -7.92 16.68 23.72
N LEU A 41 -7.09 17.07 22.74
CA LEU A 41 -6.01 18.05 22.95
C LEU A 41 -6.49 19.50 22.83
N SER A 42 -7.58 19.77 22.10
CA SER A 42 -8.13 21.14 21.93
C SER A 42 -7.04 22.18 21.60
N PRO A 43 -6.47 22.14 20.38
CA PRO A 43 -5.26 22.89 20.06
C PRO A 43 -5.42 24.41 20.21
N SER A 44 -4.50 25.04 20.95
CA SER A 44 -4.50 26.49 21.17
C SER A 44 -3.61 27.27 20.20
N SER A 45 -2.92 26.58 19.29
CA SER A 45 -2.05 27.18 18.27
C SER A 45 -2.18 26.46 16.94
N LEU A 46 -1.87 27.16 15.85
CA LEU A 46 -1.88 26.58 14.50
C LEU A 46 -0.94 25.38 14.38
N LEU A 47 0.22 25.42 15.04
CA LEU A 47 1.20 24.34 15.00
C LEU A 47 0.65 23.07 15.67
N MET A 48 -0.01 23.20 16.83
CA MET A 48 -0.66 22.07 17.49
C MET A 48 -1.77 21.49 16.62
N ALA A 49 -2.62 22.33 16.02
CA ALA A 49 -3.64 21.87 15.10
C ALA A 49 -3.04 21.12 13.89
N ALA A 50 -1.93 21.60 13.35
CA ALA A 50 -1.23 20.94 12.24
C ALA A 50 -0.69 19.55 12.63
N ILE A 51 -0.18 19.40 13.85
CA ILE A 51 0.25 18.10 14.39
C ILE A 51 -0.93 17.16 14.56
N ASP A 52 -2.04 17.66 15.12
CA ASP A 52 -3.26 16.86 15.35
C ASP A 52 -3.85 16.35 14.02
N LEU A 53 -3.73 17.14 12.94
CA LEU A 53 -4.15 16.76 11.58
C LEU A 53 -3.18 15.78 10.88
N ALA A 54 -1.93 15.69 11.33
CA ALA A 54 -0.89 14.94 10.64
C ALA A 54 -1.25 13.47 10.38
N PRO A 55 -1.86 12.71 11.31
CA PRO A 55 -2.22 11.31 11.07
C PRO A 55 -3.15 11.15 9.85
N GLY A 56 -4.20 11.97 9.75
CA GLY A 56 -5.17 11.91 8.65
C GLY A 56 -4.58 12.36 7.32
N VAL A 57 -3.70 13.37 7.33
CA VAL A 57 -2.99 13.83 6.14
C VAL A 57 -2.02 12.76 5.63
N ILE A 58 -1.26 12.13 6.53
CA ILE A 58 -0.29 11.09 6.19
C ILE A 58 -1.00 9.86 5.63
N THR A 59 -2.03 9.35 6.31
CA THR A 59 -2.76 8.16 5.82
C THR A 59 -3.52 8.46 4.53
N GLY A 60 -4.05 9.68 4.37
CA GLY A 60 -4.64 10.14 3.11
C GLY A 60 -3.62 10.10 1.97
N PHE A 61 -2.45 10.68 2.18
CA PHE A 61 -1.37 10.68 1.20
C PHE A 61 -0.90 9.26 0.81
N LEU A 62 -0.79 8.35 1.79
CA LEU A 62 -0.37 6.96 1.57
C LEU A 62 -1.35 6.18 0.69
N VAL A 63 -2.63 6.52 0.74
CA VAL A 63 -3.73 5.84 0.03
C VAL A 63 -4.01 6.48 -1.33
N LEU A 64 -3.41 7.65 -1.66
CA LEU A 64 -3.61 8.30 -2.94
C LEU A 64 -3.16 7.41 -4.12
N PRO A 65 -3.99 7.29 -5.18
CA PRO A 65 -3.60 6.58 -6.39
C PRO A 65 -2.58 7.38 -7.18
N ILE A 66 -1.53 6.70 -7.65
CA ILE A 66 -0.47 7.29 -8.48
C ILE A 66 -0.43 6.54 -9.81
N PRO A 67 -0.22 7.22 -10.96
CA PRO A 67 -0.09 6.54 -12.24
C PRO A 67 0.92 5.39 -12.19
N ASN A 68 0.57 4.24 -12.78
CA ASN A 68 1.36 3.00 -12.81
C ASN A 68 1.50 2.23 -11.49
N TYR A 69 1.01 2.77 -10.37
CA TYR A 69 0.99 2.09 -9.08
C TYR A 69 -0.41 2.06 -8.48
N HIS A 70 -0.64 1.18 -7.51
CA HIS A 70 -1.93 1.10 -6.83
C HIS A 70 -2.16 2.32 -5.93
N ASN A 71 -1.20 2.59 -5.05
CA ASN A 71 -1.20 3.75 -4.16
C ASN A 71 0.25 4.15 -3.80
N THR A 72 0.41 5.29 -3.12
CA THR A 72 1.70 5.78 -2.65
C THR A 72 2.42 4.82 -1.71
N LEU A 73 1.68 4.12 -0.85
CA LEU A 73 2.24 3.13 0.08
C LEU A 73 2.96 2.00 -0.66
N VAL A 74 2.39 1.51 -1.77
CA VAL A 74 3.02 0.49 -2.62
C VAL A 74 4.33 1.01 -3.19
N ILE A 75 4.40 2.26 -3.66
CA ILE A 75 5.66 2.84 -4.16
C ILE A 75 6.73 2.85 -3.07
N ILE A 76 6.39 3.33 -1.88
CA ILE A 76 7.34 3.39 -0.76
C ILE A 76 7.84 1.99 -0.41
N ARG A 77 6.96 0.98 -0.42
CA ARG A 77 7.35 -0.41 -0.17
C ARG A 77 8.27 -0.94 -1.26
N GLU A 78 7.95 -0.74 -2.53
CA GLU A 78 8.79 -1.16 -3.65
C GLU A 78 10.17 -0.50 -3.59
N LEU A 79 10.24 0.80 -3.30
CA LEU A 79 11.50 1.51 -3.10
C LEU A 79 12.29 0.91 -1.93
N TYR A 80 11.65 0.69 -0.79
CA TYR A 80 12.29 0.08 0.37
C TYR A 80 12.83 -1.32 0.06
N THR A 81 12.03 -2.17 -0.58
CA THR A 81 12.43 -3.52 -0.99
C THR A 81 13.59 -3.48 -1.97
N PHE A 82 13.58 -2.54 -2.92
CA PHE A 82 14.65 -2.36 -3.89
C PHE A 82 16.00 -2.06 -3.20
N TYR A 83 16.02 -1.15 -2.23
CA TYR A 83 17.25 -0.77 -1.53
C TYR A 83 17.71 -1.79 -0.48
N THR A 84 16.79 -2.53 0.13
CA THR A 84 17.12 -3.50 1.20
C THR A 84 17.37 -4.91 0.69
N THR A 85 16.88 -5.26 -0.49
CA THR A 85 17.10 -6.58 -1.09
C THR A 85 18.33 -6.56 -1.98
N ARG A 86 19.13 -7.63 -1.91
CA ARG A 86 20.27 -7.82 -2.82
C ARG A 86 19.75 -8.02 -4.25
N GLN A 87 19.96 -7.01 -5.09
CA GLN A 87 19.60 -7.04 -6.52
C GLN A 87 20.56 -7.95 -7.31
N ARG A 88 20.47 -9.28 -7.12
CA ARG A 88 21.16 -10.26 -7.97
C ARG A 88 20.23 -10.70 -9.09
N PHE A 89 20.26 -9.97 -10.20
CA PHE A 89 19.63 -10.41 -11.44
C PHE A 89 20.53 -11.44 -12.11
N ILE A 90 20.43 -12.70 -11.67
CA ILE A 90 21.10 -13.82 -12.35
C ILE A 90 20.29 -14.10 -13.61
N TRP A 91 20.86 -13.83 -14.79
CA TRP A 91 20.28 -14.30 -16.04
C TRP A 91 20.41 -15.83 -16.08
N LYS A 92 19.31 -16.54 -15.79
CA LYS A 92 19.29 -18.01 -15.77
C LYS A 92 19.18 -18.65 -17.19
N GLY A 93 19.20 -17.82 -18.25
CA GLY A 93 19.13 -18.28 -19.65
C GLY A 93 17.72 -18.72 -20.08
N TRP A 94 17.61 -19.33 -21.26
CA TRP A 94 16.32 -19.77 -21.85
C TRP A 94 15.79 -21.09 -21.25
N CYS A 95 16.62 -21.85 -20.52
CA CYS A 95 16.25 -23.15 -19.95
C CYS A 95 16.59 -23.26 -18.45
N ALA A 96 16.12 -22.30 -17.64
CA ALA A 96 16.22 -22.36 -16.19
C ALA A 96 15.22 -23.40 -15.63
N LYS A 97 15.69 -24.54 -15.11
CA LYS A 97 14.82 -25.57 -14.52
C LYS A 97 14.41 -25.27 -13.07
N ASP A 98 15.12 -24.33 -12.44
CA ASP A 98 15.08 -24.08 -10.99
C ASP A 98 13.84 -23.27 -10.54
N GLU A 99 13.12 -22.63 -11.47
CA GLU A 99 11.94 -21.80 -11.16
C GLU A 99 10.71 -22.62 -10.71
N TYR A 100 10.66 -23.92 -11.03
CA TYR A 100 9.55 -24.79 -10.62
C TYR A 100 9.57 -25.14 -9.13
N ASP A 101 10.74 -25.09 -8.49
CA ASP A 101 10.91 -25.50 -7.08
C ASP A 101 10.94 -24.32 -6.11
N GLU A 102 11.49 -23.15 -6.50
CA GLU A 102 11.49 -21.95 -5.65
C GLU A 102 10.07 -21.36 -5.47
N SER A 103 9.20 -21.46 -6.49
CA SER A 103 7.80 -20.99 -6.41
C SER A 103 6.96 -21.75 -5.38
N LYS A 104 7.34 -22.98 -5.00
CA LYS A 104 6.68 -23.74 -3.93
C LYS A 104 7.08 -23.29 -2.52
N GLN A 105 8.24 -22.69 -2.35
CA GLN A 105 8.76 -22.31 -1.02
C GLN A 105 8.29 -20.92 -0.57
N ILE A 106 7.96 -20.03 -1.52
CA ILE A 106 7.49 -18.66 -1.23
C ILE A 106 6.00 -18.65 -0.85
N HIS A 107 5.25 -19.70 -1.18
CA HIS A 107 3.81 -19.84 -0.89
C HIS A 107 3.49 -20.76 0.30
N LYS A 108 4.43 -20.94 1.24
CA LYS A 108 4.19 -21.66 2.49
C LYS A 108 4.26 -20.74 3.70
#